data_AF-A0A535IWI8-F1
#
_entry.id   AF-A0A535IWI8-F1
#
_cell.length_a   1.000
_cell.length_b   1.000
_cell.length_c   1.000
_cell.angle_alpha   90.00
_cell.angle_beta   90.00
_cell.angle_gamma   90.00
#
_symmetry.space_group_name_H-M   'P 1'
#
loop_
_entity.id
_entity.type
_entity.pdbx_description
1 polymer ?
#
loop_
_entity_poly.entity_id
_entity_poly.type
_entity_poly.pdbx_seq_one_letter_code
_entity_poly.pdbx_strand_id
1 'polypeptide(L)' 'MSSTLPSMPGVGDQAPDFNLPGTPDGDQVSLASFRGSKHVLLAFYVFDFSPG' A
#
# COMPACT_ATOMS: atom_id res chain seq x y z
N MET A 1 -8.23 23.37 -10.24
CA MET A 1 -7.73 22.34 -9.30
C MET A 1 -8.17 20.99 -9.85
N SER A 2 -7.31 20.32 -10.60
CA SER A 2 -7.66 19.05 -11.26
C SER A 2 -7.62 17.93 -10.24
N SER A 3 -8.78 17.45 -9.80
CA SER A 3 -8.89 16.21 -9.03
C SER A 3 -8.67 15.04 -9.98
N THR A 4 -7.42 14.63 -10.14
CA THR A 4 -7.10 13.35 -10.78
C THR A 4 -7.64 12.27 -9.85
N LEU A 5 -8.75 11.64 -10.23
CA LEU A 5 -9.19 10.40 -9.58
C LEU A 5 -8.01 9.42 -9.65
N PRO A 6 -7.61 8.78 -8.55
CA PRO A 6 -6.51 7.82 -8.60
C PRO A 6 -6.88 6.73 -9.60
N SER A 7 -6.14 6.69 -10.72
CA SER A 7 -6.23 5.58 -11.66
C SER A 7 -5.60 4.36 -11.00
N MET A 8 -6.11 3.17 -11.33
CA MET A 8 -5.47 1.92 -10.93
C MET A 8 -4.01 1.95 -11.39
N PRO A 9 -3.02 1.80 -10.48
CA PRO A 9 -1.61 1.86 -10.86
C PRO A 9 -1.27 0.79 -11.89
N GLY A 10 -0.57 1.19 -12.95
CA GLY A 10 -0.04 0.29 -13.98
C GLY A 10 1.40 -0.15 -13.69
N VAL A 11 1.88 -1.11 -14.48
CA VAL A 11 3.31 -1.49 -14.45
C VAL A 11 4.16 -0.33 -14.96
N GLY A 12 5.18 0.06 -14.19
CA GLY A 12 6.07 1.18 -14.50
C GLY A 12 5.66 2.49 -13.84
N ASP A 13 4.40 2.61 -13.37
CA ASP A 13 3.98 3.74 -12.57
C ASP A 13 4.67 3.74 -11.21
N GLN A 14 4.91 4.93 -10.67
CA GLN A 14 5.34 5.04 -9.28
C GLN A 14 4.21 4.57 -8.37
N ALA A 15 4.49 3.56 -7.53
CA ALA A 15 3.52 3.06 -6.56
C ALA A 15 3.05 4.21 -5.63
N PRO A 16 1.71 4.40 -5.48
CA PRO A 16 1.16 5.38 -4.55
C PRO A 16 1.62 5.09 -3.12
N ASP A 17 2.02 6.13 -2.41
CA ASP A 17 2.39 5.97 -1.01
C ASP A 17 1.15 5.81 -0.13
N PHE A 18 1.31 5.12 0.98
CA PHE A 18 0.33 5.03 2.06
C PHE A 18 1.06 5.13 3.39
N ASN A 19 0.34 5.50 4.44
CA ASN A 19 0.82 5.42 5.81
C ASN A 19 -0.32 4.86 6.66
N LEU A 20 -0.19 3.60 7.06
CA LEU A 20 -1.25 2.84 7.72
C LEU A 20 -0.74 2.25 9.04
N PRO A 21 -1.61 2.08 10.04
CA PRO A 21 -1.24 1.44 11.29
C PRO A 21 -0.85 -0.02 11.07
N GLY A 22 0.24 -0.47 11.70
CA GLY A 22 0.58 -1.88 11.78
C GLY A 22 -0.36 -2.65 12.71
N THR A 23 -0.69 -3.89 12.35
CA THR A 23 -1.47 -4.80 13.19
C THR A 23 -0.54 -5.66 14.06
N PRO A 24 -0.92 -6.02 15.30
CA PRO A 24 -2.18 -5.69 16.00
C PRO A 24 -2.22 -4.28 16.62
N ASP A 25 -1.11 -3.80 17.17
CA ASP A 25 -0.93 -2.44 17.72
C ASP A 25 0.50 -1.96 17.35
N GLY A 26 0.82 -2.05 16.07
CA GLY A 26 2.16 -1.76 15.54
C GLY A 26 2.36 -0.30 15.18
N ASP A 27 3.64 0.05 14.98
CA ASP A 27 4.02 1.36 14.46
C ASP A 27 3.39 1.64 13.08
N GLN A 28 3.33 2.93 12.72
CA GLN A 28 2.91 3.35 11.39
C GLN A 28 3.85 2.80 10.32
N VAL A 29 3.28 2.19 9.29
CA VAL A 29 3.99 1.64 8.14
C VAL A 29 3.73 2.53 6.93
N SER A 30 4.80 3.14 6.41
CA SER A 30 4.77 3.87 5.15
C SER A 30 5.46 3.09 4.04
N LEU A 31 4.85 3.03 2.86
CA LEU A 31 5.47 2.38 1.69
C LEU A 31 6.77 3.09 1.28
N ALA A 32 6.80 4.43 1.35
CA ALA A 32 7.97 5.22 1.01
C ALA A 32 9.20 4.88 1.87
N SER A 33 9.02 4.41 3.11
CA SER A 33 10.13 4.03 4.00
C SER A 33 11.00 2.89 3.46
N PHE A 34 10.45 2.05 2.57
CA PHE A 34 11.16 0.92 1.98
C PHE A 34 11.92 1.26 0.70
N ARG A 35 11.70 2.43 0.09
CA ARG A 35 12.30 2.82 -1.19
C ARG A 35 13.82 2.71 -1.15
N GLY A 36 14.40 2.06 -2.15
CA GLY A 36 15.85 1.87 -2.29
C GLY A 36 16.47 0.87 -1.31
N SER A 37 15.71 0.35 -0.34
CA SER A 37 16.23 -0.58 0.67
C SER A 37 15.91 -2.05 0.37
N LYS A 38 14.74 -2.33 -0.20
CA LYS A 38 14.26 -3.68 -0.54
C LYS A 38 13.12 -3.62 -1.55
N HIS A 39 12.87 -4.73 -2.22
CA HIS A 39 11.62 -4.94 -2.97
C HIS A 39 10.46 -5.19 -1.99
N VAL A 40 9.26 -4.75 -2.36
CA VAL A 40 8.05 -4.84 -1.52
C VAL A 40 6.94 -5.50 -2.32
N LEU A 41 6.29 -6.51 -1.74
CA LEU A 41 5.07 -7.12 -2.25
C LEU A 41 3.88 -6.58 -1.47
N LEU A 42 2.86 -6.08 -2.18
CA LEU A 42 1.59 -5.67 -1.58
C LEU A 42 0.53 -6.74 -1.88
N ALA A 43 -0.06 -7.31 -0.84
CA ALA A 43 -1.15 -8.27 -0.93
C ALA A 43 -2.41 -7.68 -0.29
N PHE A 44 -3.40 -7.36 -1.12
CA PHE A 44 -4.70 -6.88 -0.67
C PHE A 44 -5.65 -8.07 -0.54
N TYR A 45 -6.38 -8.15 0.57
CA TYR A 45 -7.44 -9.13 0.79
C TYR A 45 -8.67 -8.44 1.38
N VAL A 46 -9.83 -9.08 1.28
CA VAL A 46 -11.12 -8.43 1.56
C VAL A 46 -11.44 -8.40 3.05
N PHE A 47 -11.46 -9.56 3.71
CA PHE A 47 -11.82 -9.68 5.12
C PHE A 47 -11.12 -10.86 5.80
N ASP A 48 -10.74 -10.67 7.06
CA ASP A 48 -10.26 -11.72 7.94
C ASP A 48 -11.33 -12.79 8.19
N PHE A 49 -10.88 -14.03 8.44
CA PHE A 49 -11.72 -15.18 8.77
C PHE A 49 -12.85 -15.49 7.77
N SER A 50 -12.64 -15.13 6.50
CA SER A 50 -13.53 -15.51 5.40
C SER A 50 -13.04 -16.78 4.70
N PRO A 51 -13.93 -17.62 4.13
CA PRO A 51 -13.53 -18.81 3.37
C PRO A 51 -12.69 -18.52 2.11
N GLY A 52 -12.70 -17.27 1.64
CA GLY A 52 -12.30 -16.88 0.29
C GLY A 52 -13.51 -16.73 -0.62
#